data_AF-A0A966NUM3-F1
#
_entry.id   AF-A0A966NUM3-F1
#
_cell.length_a   1.000
_cell.length_b   1.000
_cell.length_c   1.000
_cell.angle_alpha   90.00
_cell.angle_beta   90.00
_cell.angle_gamma   90.00
#
_symmetry.space_group_name_H-M   'P 1'
#
loop_
_entity.id
_entity.type
_entity.pdbx_description
1 polymer ?
#
loop_
_entity_poly.entity_id
_entity_poly.type
_entity_poly.pdbx_seq_one_letter_code
_entity_poly.pdbx_strand_id
1 'polypeptide(L)'
;MTNQPKYRTGLGTSDADSITLLGHDLASELLGKISFGELAFYLIAKKRPTKGQLVMFEAVLTALADHGFTPTAIAARLTYASAPDSLQGALAAGLLGGGSRFLGVTEDCAHFLAAELARIGEV
;
A
#
# COMPACT_ATOMS: atom_id res chain seq x y z
N MET A 1 11.26 -20.80 31.96
CA MET A 1 10.25 -20.48 30.92
C MET A 1 10.58 -19.09 30.41
N THR A 2 11.04 -18.98 29.18
CA THR A 2 11.49 -17.71 28.59
C THR A 2 10.28 -16.81 28.33
N ASN A 3 10.34 -15.58 28.84
CA ASN A 3 9.31 -14.57 28.63
C ASN A 3 9.32 -14.19 27.13
N GLN A 4 8.41 -14.75 26.34
CA GLN A 4 8.37 -14.45 24.91
C GLN A 4 7.98 -12.97 24.70
N PRO A 5 8.70 -12.23 23.85
CA PRO A 5 8.33 -10.87 23.51
C PRO A 5 6.94 -10.85 22.86
N LYS A 6 6.03 -10.04 23.41
CA LYS A 6 4.68 -9.81 22.86
C LYS A 6 4.68 -8.61 21.93
N TYR A 7 4.46 -8.83 20.65
CA TYR A 7 4.23 -7.79 19.66
C TYR A 7 2.74 -7.64 19.39
N ARG A 8 2.16 -6.48 19.73
CA ARG A 8 0.73 -6.23 19.51
C ARG A 8 0.50 -5.76 18.07
N THR A 9 -0.37 -6.45 17.35
CA THR A 9 -0.83 -6.06 16.00
C THR A 9 -2.35 -6.17 15.92
N GLY A 10 -2.95 -5.36 15.03
CA GLY A 10 -4.36 -5.44 14.67
C GLY A 10 -4.59 -5.78 13.20
N LEU A 11 -3.56 -6.30 12.51
CA LEU A 11 -3.61 -6.65 11.10
C LEU A 11 -3.73 -8.16 10.93
N GLY A 12 -2.63 -8.91 10.82
CA GLY A 12 -2.67 -10.35 10.63
C GLY A 12 -2.04 -11.15 11.76
N THR A 13 -2.54 -12.36 11.98
CA THR A 13 -1.90 -13.39 12.80
C THR A 13 -2.11 -14.76 12.15
N SER A 14 -1.26 -15.72 12.47
CA SER A 14 -1.38 -17.10 12.02
C SER A 14 -0.98 -18.07 13.11
N ASP A 15 -1.55 -19.26 13.08
CA ASP A 15 -1.11 -20.42 13.85
C ASP A 15 -0.94 -21.63 12.91
N ALA A 16 -0.90 -22.84 13.48
CA ALA A 16 -0.71 -24.06 12.70
C ALA A 16 -1.89 -24.35 11.76
N ASP A 17 -3.08 -23.84 12.07
CA ASP A 17 -4.34 -24.24 11.45
C ASP A 17 -5.03 -23.08 10.71
N SER A 18 -4.66 -21.83 11.01
CA SER A 18 -5.35 -20.64 10.48
C SER A 18 -4.42 -19.47 10.18
N ILE A 19 -4.85 -18.64 9.23
CA ILE A 19 -4.29 -17.32 8.95
C ILE A 19 -5.44 -16.33 8.99
N THR A 20 -5.33 -15.29 9.79
CA THR A 20 -6.35 -14.24 9.87
C THR A 20 -5.80 -12.90 9.43
N LEU A 21 -6.62 -12.10 8.76
CA LEU A 21 -6.37 -10.71 8.41
C LEU A 21 -7.55 -9.86 8.87
N LEU A 22 -7.28 -8.85 9.70
CA LEU A 22 -8.28 -7.96 10.31
C LEU A 22 -9.38 -8.73 11.06
N GLY A 23 -9.02 -9.89 11.61
CA GLY A 23 -9.94 -10.80 12.33
C GLY A 23 -10.75 -11.76 11.44
N HIS A 24 -10.55 -11.75 10.12
CA HIS A 24 -11.21 -12.66 9.17
C HIS A 24 -10.25 -13.78 8.75
N ASP A 25 -10.74 -15.00 8.67
CA ASP A 25 -9.98 -16.14 8.16
C ASP A 25 -9.67 -15.98 6.67
N LEU A 26 -8.38 -16.07 6.32
CA LEU A 26 -7.91 -15.82 4.97
C LEU A 26 -8.51 -16.81 3.97
N ALA A 27 -8.49 -18.10 4.31
CA ALA A 27 -8.86 -19.18 3.39
C ALA A 27 -10.37 -19.22 3.12
N SER A 28 -11.17 -19.11 4.18
CA SER A 28 -12.62 -19.28 4.12
C SER A 28 -13.38 -17.97 3.96
N GLU A 29 -12.84 -16.80 4.33
CA GLU A 29 -13.57 -15.52 4.32
C GLU A 29 -13.05 -14.48 3.33
N LEU A 30 -11.79 -14.58 2.88
CA LEU A 30 -11.18 -13.56 2.02
C LEU A 30 -10.85 -14.06 0.62
N LEU A 31 -10.14 -15.20 0.50
CA LEU A 31 -9.72 -15.74 -0.79
C LEU A 31 -10.92 -16.01 -1.70
N GLY A 32 -10.85 -15.50 -2.94
CA GLY A 32 -11.92 -15.62 -3.93
C GLY A 32 -13.17 -14.76 -3.67
N LYS A 33 -13.23 -14.03 -2.53
CA LYS A 33 -14.38 -13.21 -2.13
C LYS A 33 -14.14 -11.71 -2.25
N ILE A 34 -12.88 -11.27 -2.22
CA ILE A 34 -12.49 -9.86 -2.35
C ILE A 34 -11.36 -9.69 -3.37
N SER A 35 -11.25 -8.51 -3.97
CA SER A 35 -10.12 -8.18 -4.85
C SER A 35 -8.86 -7.84 -4.05
N PHE A 36 -7.71 -7.86 -4.72
CA PHE A 36 -6.46 -7.34 -4.14
C PHE A 36 -6.58 -5.86 -3.75
N GLY A 37 -7.24 -5.04 -4.58
CA GLY A 37 -7.49 -3.63 -4.29
C GLY A 37 -8.36 -3.43 -3.05
N GLU A 38 -9.42 -4.23 -2.90
CA GLU A 38 -10.27 -4.20 -1.70
C GLU A 38 -9.47 -4.58 -0.44
N LEU A 39 -8.67 -5.64 -0.50
CA LEU A 39 -7.84 -6.06 0.63
C LEU A 39 -6.81 -4.99 1.00
N ALA A 40 -6.12 -4.40 0.02
CA ALA A 40 -5.14 -3.33 0.24
C ALA A 40 -5.79 -2.11 0.91
N PHE A 41 -6.96 -1.68 0.42
CA PHE A 41 -7.73 -0.61 1.07
C PHE A 41 -8.09 -0.99 2.50
N TYR A 42 -8.57 -2.21 2.72
CA TYR A 42 -9.04 -2.65 4.04
C TYR A 42 -7.88 -2.72 5.06
N LEU A 43 -6.70 -3.19 4.65
CA LEU A 43 -5.50 -3.24 5.50
C LEU A 43 -5.03 -1.85 5.93
N ILE A 44 -5.12 -0.86 5.05
CA ILE A 44 -4.69 0.53 5.32
C ILE A 44 -5.75 1.29 6.11
N ALA A 45 -6.99 1.28 5.64
CA ALA A 45 -8.08 2.08 6.19
C ALA A 45 -8.80 1.42 7.38
N LYS A 46 -8.55 0.13 7.64
CA LYS A 46 -9.21 -0.70 8.66
C LYS A 46 -10.74 -0.71 8.58
N LYS A 47 -11.28 -0.37 7.41
CA LYS A 47 -12.71 -0.44 7.06
C LYS A 47 -12.84 -0.93 5.62
N ARG A 48 -13.88 -1.72 5.33
CA ARG A 48 -14.15 -2.12 3.95
C ARG A 48 -14.57 -0.90 3.12
N PRO A 49 -14.11 -0.78 1.86
CA PRO A 49 -14.52 0.31 1.00
C PRO A 49 -15.98 0.16 0.60
N THR A 50 -16.67 1.29 0.41
CA THR A 50 -17.90 1.32 -0.41
C THR A 50 -17.56 0.97 -1.86
N LYS A 51 -18.56 0.60 -2.67
CA LYS A 51 -18.35 0.32 -4.10
C LYS A 51 -17.64 1.47 -4.83
N GLY A 52 -18.03 2.72 -4.55
CA GLY A 52 -17.40 3.90 -5.15
C GLY A 52 -15.96 4.11 -4.69
N GLN A 53 -15.66 3.89 -3.40
CA GLN A 53 -14.30 3.95 -2.89
C GLN A 53 -13.40 2.89 -3.50
N LEU A 54 -13.91 1.67 -3.70
CA LEU A 54 -13.14 0.59 -4.31
C LEU A 54 -12.78 0.94 -5.76
N VAL A 55 -13.76 1.37 -6.56
CA VAL A 55 -13.54 1.80 -7.95
C VAL A 55 -12.48 2.89 -8.03
N MET A 56 -12.61 3.93 -7.19
CA MET A 56 -11.62 5.01 -7.18
C MET A 56 -10.24 4.56 -6.73
N PHE A 57 -10.15 3.72 -5.70
CA PHE A 57 -8.88 3.22 -5.19
C PHE A 57 -8.16 2.36 -6.22
N GLU A 58 -8.86 1.43 -6.87
CA GLU A 58 -8.28 0.58 -7.92
C GLU A 58 -7.89 1.41 -9.16
N ALA A 59 -8.65 2.44 -9.51
CA ALA A 59 -8.27 3.38 -10.57
C ALA A 59 -6.97 4.13 -10.23
N VAL A 60 -6.81 4.58 -8.98
CA VAL A 60 -5.57 5.22 -8.52
C VAL A 60 -4.38 4.25 -8.57
N LEU A 61 -4.54 3.02 -8.08
CA LEU A 61 -3.49 1.99 -8.15
C LEU A 61 -3.09 1.69 -9.59
N THR A 62 -4.06 1.63 -10.50
CA THR A 62 -3.82 1.41 -11.93
C THR A 62 -3.06 2.57 -12.55
N ALA A 63 -3.45 3.80 -12.24
CA ALA A 63 -2.81 5.00 -12.76
C ALA A 63 -1.34 5.12 -12.30
N LEU A 64 -1.02 4.65 -11.08
CA LEU A 64 0.32 4.72 -10.49
C LEU A 64 1.24 3.53 -10.87
N ALA A 65 0.72 2.54 -11.60
CA ALA A 65 1.42 1.26 -11.80
C ALA A 65 2.79 1.42 -12.48
N ASP A 66 2.87 2.27 -13.52
CA ASP A 66 4.15 2.60 -14.15
C ASP A 66 4.07 3.93 -14.92
N HIS A 67 5.21 4.62 -14.99
CA HIS A 67 5.39 5.86 -15.75
C HIS A 67 6.69 5.86 -16.56
N GLY A 68 7.25 4.68 -16.85
CA GLY A 68 8.45 4.51 -17.68
C GLY A 68 9.75 4.79 -16.93
N PHE A 69 10.68 5.50 -17.58
CA PHE A 69 12.03 5.79 -17.06
C PHE A 69 12.05 6.88 -15.98
N THR A 70 11.27 6.68 -14.94
CA THR A 70 11.32 7.51 -13.74
C THR A 70 12.69 7.35 -13.04
N PRO A 71 13.15 8.34 -12.27
CA PRO A 71 14.41 8.23 -11.53
C PRO A 71 14.49 6.98 -10.64
N THR A 72 13.37 6.57 -10.04
CA THR A 72 13.28 5.34 -9.21
C THR A 72 13.43 4.08 -10.05
N ALA A 73 12.83 4.02 -11.25
CA ALA A 73 13.01 2.90 -12.17
C ALA A 73 14.46 2.81 -12.68
N ILE A 74 15.13 3.95 -12.95
CA ILE A 74 16.54 3.99 -13.35
C ILE A 74 17.43 3.48 -12.21
N ALA A 75 17.22 3.93 -10.97
CA ALA A 75 17.97 3.48 -9.81
C ALA A 75 17.87 1.96 -9.62
N ALA A 76 16.65 1.41 -9.66
CA ALA A 76 16.43 -0.03 -9.55
C ALA A 76 17.17 -0.81 -10.64
N ARG A 77 17.08 -0.36 -11.91
CA ARG A 77 17.76 -1.02 -13.04
C ARG A 77 19.28 -0.95 -12.96
N LEU A 78 19.83 0.16 -12.48
CA LEU A 78 21.28 0.32 -12.29
C LEU A 78 21.81 -0.63 -11.21
N THR A 79 21.11 -0.74 -10.08
CA THR A 79 21.44 -1.71 -9.03
C THR A 79 21.32 -3.14 -9.56
N TYR A 80 20.25 -3.46 -10.29
CA TYR A 80 20.07 -4.78 -10.90
C TYR A 80 21.18 -5.14 -11.88
N ALA A 81 21.62 -4.18 -12.70
CA ALA A 81 22.72 -4.38 -13.65
C ALA A 81 24.05 -4.72 -12.95
N SER A 82 24.23 -4.29 -11.70
CA SER A 82 25.43 -4.57 -10.91
C SER A 82 25.38 -5.93 -10.21
N ALA A 83 24.19 -6.36 -9.74
CA ALA A 83 23.97 -7.63 -9.04
C ALA A 83 22.61 -8.24 -9.43
N PRO A 84 22.53 -8.99 -10.54
CA PRO A 84 21.28 -9.55 -11.06
C PRO A 84 20.62 -10.59 -10.14
N ASP A 85 21.40 -11.19 -9.23
CA ASP A 85 20.95 -12.10 -8.19
C ASP A 85 20.26 -11.38 -7.02
N SER A 86 20.45 -10.06 -6.89
CA SER A 86 19.86 -9.22 -5.84
C SER A 86 18.61 -8.48 -6.33
N LEU A 87 17.58 -9.21 -6.76
CA LEU A 87 16.31 -8.62 -7.22
C LEU A 87 15.67 -7.74 -6.14
N GLN A 88 15.66 -8.20 -4.88
CA GLN A 88 15.12 -7.45 -3.76
C GLN A 88 15.92 -6.17 -3.51
N GLY A 89 17.26 -6.22 -3.67
CA GLY A 89 18.14 -5.06 -3.54
C GLY A 89 17.86 -4.01 -4.63
N ALA A 90 17.65 -4.46 -5.87
CA ALA A 90 17.26 -3.59 -6.97
C ALA A 90 15.90 -2.91 -6.73
N LEU A 91 14.89 -3.67 -6.29
CA LEU A 91 13.58 -3.11 -5.95
C LEU A 91 13.69 -2.08 -4.81
N ALA A 92 14.46 -2.40 -3.76
CA ALA A 92 14.68 -1.49 -2.64
C ALA A 92 15.34 -0.18 -3.10
N ALA A 93 16.34 -0.23 -3.97
CA ALA A 93 17.01 0.97 -4.50
C ALA A 93 16.04 1.93 -5.20
N GLY A 94 15.09 1.40 -5.99
CA GLY A 94 14.04 2.21 -6.61
C GLY A 94 13.03 2.76 -5.59
N LEU A 95 12.54 1.90 -4.69
CA LEU A 95 11.53 2.27 -3.69
C LEU A 95 12.04 3.36 -2.73
N LEU A 96 13.31 3.30 -2.33
CA LEU A 96 13.94 4.29 -1.46
C LEU A 96 14.12 5.67 -2.12
N GLY A 97 13.92 5.78 -3.44
CA GLY A 97 13.86 7.07 -4.14
C GLY A 97 12.49 7.76 -4.04
N GLY A 98 11.48 7.13 -3.44
CA GLY A 98 10.19 7.74 -3.12
C GLY A 98 10.28 8.76 -1.98
N GLY A 99 9.55 9.87 -2.08
CA GLY A 99 9.54 10.95 -1.09
C GLY A 99 8.57 12.08 -1.44
N SER A 100 8.78 13.29 -0.92
CA SER A 100 7.84 14.41 -1.13
C SER A 100 7.63 14.76 -2.61
N ARG A 101 8.71 14.74 -3.42
CA ARG A 101 8.61 15.05 -4.86
C ARG A 101 8.13 13.89 -5.72
N PHE A 102 8.26 12.67 -5.24
CA PHE A 102 7.91 11.46 -5.99
C PHE A 102 7.10 10.56 -5.08
N LEU A 103 5.81 10.38 -5.35
CA LEU A 103 4.76 9.78 -4.50
C LEU A 103 4.08 10.77 -3.52
N GLY A 104 4.80 11.71 -2.90
CA GLY A 104 4.23 12.63 -1.90
C GLY A 104 3.31 13.73 -2.45
N VAL A 105 3.48 14.13 -3.71
CA VAL A 105 2.69 15.21 -4.33
C VAL A 105 1.17 14.95 -4.36
N THR A 106 0.77 13.68 -4.35
CA THR A 106 -0.66 13.31 -4.28
C THR A 106 -1.25 13.66 -2.92
N GLU A 107 -0.49 13.46 -1.84
CA GLU A 107 -0.90 13.84 -0.48
C GLU A 107 -0.94 15.37 -0.34
N ASP A 108 0.08 16.08 -0.84
CA ASP A 108 0.11 17.55 -0.83
C ASP A 108 -1.10 18.14 -1.56
N CYS A 109 -1.44 17.58 -2.72
CA CYS A 109 -2.63 17.97 -3.49
C CYS A 109 -3.93 17.70 -2.71
N ALA A 110 -4.02 16.55 -2.04
CA ALA A 110 -5.19 16.20 -1.23
C ALA A 110 -5.38 17.17 -0.05
N HIS A 111 -4.30 17.52 0.68
CA HIS A 111 -4.35 18.50 1.77
C HIS A 111 -4.74 19.89 1.26
N PHE A 112 -4.17 20.33 0.14
CA PHE A 112 -4.51 21.60 -0.48
C PHE A 112 -5.99 21.67 -0.86
N LEU A 113 -6.50 20.67 -1.59
CA LEU A 113 -7.91 20.63 -2.01
C LEU A 113 -8.86 20.56 -0.81
N ALA A 114 -8.52 19.76 0.22
CA ALA A 114 -9.33 19.66 1.43
C ALA A 114 -9.39 21.00 2.19
N ALA A 115 -8.26 21.72 2.30
CA ALA A 115 -8.20 23.02 2.96
C ALA A 115 -9.06 24.06 2.23
N GLU A 116 -8.99 24.11 0.90
CA GLU A 116 -9.80 25.05 0.10
C GLU A 116 -11.29 24.72 0.16
N LEU A 117 -11.66 23.44 0.14
CA LEU A 117 -13.06 23.00 0.29
C LEU A 117 -13.64 23.40 1.67
N ALA A 118 -12.85 23.28 2.74
CA ALA A 118 -13.28 23.72 4.06
C ALA A 118 -13.50 25.23 4.08
N ARG A 119 -12.56 26.00 3.51
CA ARG A 119 -12.64 27.47 3.45
C ARG A 119 -13.88 27.98 2.72
N ILE A 120 -14.29 27.33 1.62
CA ILE A 120 -15.50 27.73 0.88
C ILE A 120 -16.80 27.22 1.52
N GLY A 121 -16.75 26.13 2.31
CA GLY A 121 -17.92 25.56 2.99
C GLY A 121 -18.26 26.25 4.32
N GLU A 122 -17.36 27.07 4.85
CA GLU A 122 -17.58 27.96 6.00
C GLU A 122 -18.19 29.32 5.61
N VAL A 123 -18.51 29.54 4.32
CA VAL A 123 -19.17 30.75 3.77
C VAL A 123 -20.67 30.51 3.58
#